data_AF-A0A7X8Z987-F1
#
_entry.id   AF-A0A7X8Z987-F1
#
_cell.length_a   1.000
_cell.length_b   1.000
_cell.length_c   1.000
_cell.angle_alpha   90.00
_cell.angle_beta   90.00
_cell.angle_gamma   90.00
#
_symmetry.space_group_name_H-M   'P 1'
#
loop_
_entity.id
_entity.type
_entity.pdbx_description
1 polymer ?
#
loop_
_entity_poly.entity_id
_entity_poly.type
_entity_poly.pdbx_seq_one_letter_code
_entity_poly.pdbx_strand_id
1 'polypeptide(L)'
;MKIQSITSNSVVYTYDSLKEYLTNVFVIETSSKVFVVDTFCGSKSMEPILNRINTHYKSKEIIVINTHFHWDHVWGNVSFKGHDIISHELCRKLLEEQWETQLESNQQFIEGSAEKCLPNLTFKDKLIFHEEGIELFYSPGHTIDSISIFDH
;
A
#
# COMPACT_ATOMS: atom_id res chain seq x y z
N MET A 1 -17.02 0.44 2.30
CA MET A 1 -15.77 0.80 3.04
C MET A 1 -16.07 1.01 4.53
N LYS A 2 -15.37 0.28 5.39
CA LYS A 2 -15.41 0.41 6.87
C LYS A 2 -14.06 0.93 7.37
N ILE A 3 -14.08 1.84 8.34
CA ILE A 3 -12.86 2.39 8.97
C ILE A 3 -12.84 1.96 10.45
N GLN A 4 -11.71 1.43 10.92
CA GLN A 4 -11.58 0.96 12.29
C GLN A 4 -10.18 1.25 12.85
N SER A 5 -10.08 1.83 14.04
CA SER A 5 -8.82 1.88 14.79
C SER A 5 -8.45 0.48 15.28
N ILE A 6 -7.21 0.06 15.05
CA ILE A 6 -6.67 -1.22 15.54
C ILE A 6 -5.87 -0.99 16.82
N THR A 7 -5.03 0.04 16.83
CA THR A 7 -4.29 0.53 18.00
C THR A 7 -4.49 2.05 18.16
N SER A 8 -3.77 2.68 19.10
CA SER A 8 -3.76 4.15 19.23
C SER A 8 -3.15 4.86 18.02
N ASN A 9 -2.27 4.18 17.28
CA ASN A 9 -1.51 4.76 16.16
C ASN A 9 -1.81 4.10 14.80
N SER A 10 -2.63 3.04 14.75
CA SER A 10 -2.99 2.36 13.51
C SER A 10 -4.49 2.33 13.22
N VAL A 11 -4.84 2.50 11.95
CA VAL A 11 -6.21 2.48 11.43
C VAL A 11 -6.25 1.57 10.20
N VAL A 12 -7.28 0.75 10.10
CA VAL A 12 -7.57 -0.05 8.90
C VAL A 12 -8.76 0.53 8.14
N TYR A 13 -8.64 0.53 6.82
CA TYR A 13 -9.68 0.84 5.85
C TYR A 13 -10.02 -0.45 5.11
N THR A 14 -11.17 -1.03 5.40
CA THR A 14 -11.64 -2.26 4.76
C THR A 14 -12.57 -1.92 3.61
N TYR A 15 -12.19 -2.30 2.40
CA TYR A 15 -12.97 -2.16 1.19
C TYR A 15 -13.72 -3.45 0.89
N ASP A 16 -14.97 -3.30 0.46
CA ASP A 16 -15.94 -4.35 0.18
C ASP A 16 -16.48 -4.25 -1.25
N SER A 17 -15.92 -3.37 -2.08
CA SER A 17 -16.35 -3.14 -3.46
C SER A 17 -16.01 -4.31 -4.40
N LEU A 18 -15.12 -5.21 -4.01
CA LEU A 18 -14.74 -6.40 -4.80
C LEU A 18 -15.70 -7.60 -4.68
N LYS A 19 -16.86 -7.42 -4.02
CA LYS A 19 -17.95 -8.40 -3.78
C LYS A 19 -17.58 -9.69 -3.04
N GLU A 20 -16.52 -10.37 -3.46
CA GLU A 20 -16.07 -11.67 -2.93
C GLU A 20 -14.91 -11.52 -1.94
N TYR A 21 -14.19 -10.40 -2.01
CA TYR A 21 -12.97 -10.19 -1.22
C TYR A 21 -13.09 -8.89 -0.41
N LEU A 22 -12.69 -8.98 0.86
CA LEU A 22 -12.41 -7.82 1.67
C LEU A 22 -10.92 -7.52 1.54
N THR A 23 -10.59 -6.34 1.03
CA THR A 23 -9.19 -5.89 0.96
C THR A 23 -8.99 -4.76 1.96
N ASN A 24 -7.85 -4.78 2.63
CA ASN A 24 -7.53 -3.82 3.68
C ASN A 24 -6.38 -2.93 3.26
N VAL A 25 -6.50 -1.64 3.55
CA VAL A 25 -5.39 -0.68 3.56
C VAL A 25 -5.15 -0.27 5.01
N PHE A 26 -3.90 -0.37 5.46
CA PHE A 26 -3.53 0.05 6.81
C PHE A 26 -2.82 1.39 6.77
N VAL A 27 -3.07 2.22 7.77
CA VAL A 27 -2.35 3.47 8.02
C VAL A 27 -1.74 3.38 9.41
N ILE A 28 -0.42 3.39 9.50
CA ILE A 28 0.34 3.34 10.75
C ILE A 28 1.06 4.67 10.92
N GLU A 29 0.71 5.41 11.96
CA GLU A 29 1.36 6.67 12.29
C GLU A 29 2.46 6.44 13.33
N THR A 30 3.59 7.12 13.12
CA THR A 30 4.74 7.14 14.03
C THR A 30 5.12 8.59 14.33
N SER A 31 6.19 8.84 15.10
CA SER A 31 6.58 10.19 15.49
C SER A 31 6.88 11.10 14.29
N SER A 32 7.53 10.57 13.25
CA SER A 32 8.02 11.33 12.09
C SER A 32 7.43 10.89 10.74
N LYS A 33 6.90 9.65 10.66
CA LYS A 33 6.38 9.06 9.41
C LYS A 33 4.95 8.57 9.52
N VAL A 34 4.28 8.45 8.38
CA VAL A 34 3.02 7.72 8.21
C VAL A 34 3.23 6.64 7.16
N PHE A 35 3.03 5.39 7.55
CA PHE A 35 3.09 4.24 6.66
C PHE A 35 1.69 3.93 6.13
N VAL A 36 1.56 3.83 4.82
CA VAL A 36 0.35 3.38 4.13
C VAL A 36 0.64 2.01 3.52
N VAL A 37 0.04 0.97 4.06
CA VAL A 37 0.23 -0.42 3.60
C VAL A 37 -0.86 -0.74 2.61
N ASP A 38 -0.43 -0.94 1.36
CA ASP A 38 -1.23 -1.09 0.14
C ASP A 38 -2.10 0.12 -0.19
N THR A 39 -2.61 0.17 -1.43
CA THR A 39 -3.28 1.36 -1.98
C THR A 39 -4.60 1.06 -2.69
N PHE A 40 -5.07 -0.18 -2.64
CA PHE A 40 -6.35 -0.60 -3.23
C PHE A 40 -6.49 -0.22 -4.73
N CYS A 41 -7.74 -0.14 -5.21
CA CYS A 41 -8.09 -0.20 -6.63
C CYS A 41 -8.15 1.17 -7.34
N GLY A 42 -7.27 2.12 -7.01
CA GLY A 42 -7.16 3.38 -7.76
C GLY A 42 -7.17 4.64 -6.92
N SER A 43 -7.08 5.79 -7.59
CA SER A 43 -6.85 7.07 -6.93
C SER A 43 -7.95 7.47 -5.95
N LYS A 44 -9.21 7.21 -6.30
CA LYS A 44 -10.38 7.57 -5.49
C LYS A 44 -10.43 6.78 -4.19
N SER A 45 -9.99 5.53 -4.21
CA SER A 45 -9.90 4.70 -3.01
C SER A 45 -9.02 5.35 -1.94
N MET A 46 -7.99 6.09 -2.34
CA MET A 46 -7.03 6.71 -1.43
C MET A 46 -7.42 8.09 -0.93
N GLU A 47 -8.48 8.71 -1.46
CA GLU A 47 -8.97 10.02 -1.01
C GLU A 47 -9.23 10.08 0.52
N PRO A 48 -9.93 9.10 1.15
CA PRO A 48 -10.17 9.13 2.60
C PRO A 48 -8.89 9.02 3.44
N ILE A 49 -7.90 8.29 2.94
CA ILE A 49 -6.58 8.13 3.59
C ILE A 49 -5.81 9.44 3.47
N LEU A 50 -5.69 10.01 2.26
CA LEU A 50 -5.03 11.30 2.04
C LEU A 50 -5.66 12.41 2.88
N ASN A 51 -6.99 12.45 2.97
CA ASN A 51 -7.67 13.46 3.76
C ASN A 51 -7.36 13.32 5.26
N ARG A 52 -7.24 12.08 5.77
CA ARG A 52 -6.78 11.82 7.13
C ARG A 52 -5.34 12.28 7.35
N ILE A 53 -4.43 11.92 6.45
CA ILE A 53 -3.02 12.31 6.53
C ILE A 53 -2.88 13.84 6.56
N ASN A 54 -3.53 14.52 5.62
CA ASN A 54 -3.48 15.99 5.52
C ASN A 54 -4.11 16.70 6.73
N THR A 55 -5.07 16.06 7.40
CA THR A 55 -5.75 16.66 8.55
C THR A 55 -4.99 16.42 9.85
N HIS A 56 -4.50 15.18 10.07
CA HIS A 56 -4.02 14.74 11.38
C HIS A 56 -2.50 14.55 11.45
N TYR A 57 -1.84 14.28 10.33
CA TYR A 57 -0.43 13.86 10.30
C TYR A 57 0.45 14.86 9.54
N LYS A 58 0.13 16.15 9.69
CA LYS A 58 0.84 17.24 9.01
C LYS A 58 2.35 17.17 9.32
N SER A 59 3.15 17.44 8.30
CA SER A 59 4.63 17.45 8.36
C SER A 59 5.30 16.08 8.55
N LYS A 60 4.55 14.98 8.56
CA LYS A 60 5.13 13.63 8.57
C LYS A 60 5.41 13.16 7.15
N GLU A 61 6.52 12.45 6.99
CA GLU A 61 6.86 11.79 5.73
C GLU A 61 5.89 10.65 5.46
N ILE A 62 5.37 10.56 4.23
CA ILE A 62 4.48 9.47 3.83
C ILE A 62 5.32 8.39 3.17
N ILE A 63 5.25 7.18 3.70
CA ILE A 63 5.86 5.98 3.12
C ILE A 63 4.74 5.04 2.70
N VAL A 64 4.70 4.66 1.43
CA VAL A 64 3.79 3.61 0.94
C VAL A 64 4.53 2.29 0.92
N ILE A 65 3.88 1.21 1.35
CA ILE A 65 4.41 -0.14 1.29
C ILE A 65 3.46 -0.97 0.43
N ASN A 66 3.94 -1.52 -0.68
CA ASN A 66 3.19 -2.56 -1.40
C ASN A 66 3.61 -3.93 -0.89
N THR A 67 2.64 -4.69 -0.39
CA THR A 67 2.84 -6.03 0.14
C THR A 67 3.15 -7.04 -0.95
N HIS A 68 2.55 -6.86 -2.14
CA HIS A 68 2.77 -7.64 -3.35
C HIS A 68 2.18 -6.93 -4.59
N PHE A 69 2.40 -7.50 -5.78
CA PHE A 69 2.16 -6.86 -7.08
C PHE A 69 0.69 -6.82 -7.55
N HIS A 70 -0.25 -7.45 -6.85
CA HIS A 70 -1.62 -7.57 -7.35
C HIS A 70 -2.33 -6.22 -7.44
N TRP A 71 -3.14 -6.09 -8.48
CA TRP A 71 -3.87 -4.86 -8.83
C TRP A 71 -4.69 -4.27 -7.67
N ASP A 72 -5.32 -5.11 -6.85
CA ASP A 72 -6.14 -4.71 -5.70
C ASP A 72 -5.31 -4.25 -4.50
N HIS A 73 -3.99 -4.23 -4.61
CA HIS A 73 -3.06 -3.72 -3.59
C HIS A 73 -2.24 -2.52 -4.07
N VAL A 74 -2.18 -2.24 -5.37
CA VAL A 74 -1.18 -1.29 -5.93
C VAL A 74 -1.74 -0.21 -6.85
N TRP A 75 -2.99 -0.29 -7.31
CA TRP A 75 -3.51 0.67 -8.29
C TRP A 75 -3.69 2.08 -7.73
N GLY A 76 -3.91 2.23 -6.43
CA GLY A 76 -3.94 3.54 -5.79
C GLY A 76 -2.56 4.19 -5.61
N ASN A 77 -1.45 3.54 -6.01
CA ASN A 77 -0.10 4.12 -5.95
C ASN A 77 -0.01 5.46 -6.68
N VAL A 78 -0.84 5.66 -7.72
CA VAL A 78 -0.95 6.92 -8.47
C VAL A 78 -1.20 8.13 -7.57
N SER A 79 -1.88 7.95 -6.43
CA SER A 79 -2.18 8.99 -5.44
C SER A 79 -0.97 9.41 -4.60
N PHE A 80 0.13 8.65 -4.66
CA PHE A 80 1.35 8.86 -3.88
C PHE A 80 2.57 9.16 -4.76
N LYS A 81 2.37 9.53 -6.03
CA LYS A 81 3.45 10.02 -6.90
C LYS A 81 4.28 11.09 -6.18
N GLY A 82 5.60 10.89 -6.15
CA GLY A 82 6.55 11.78 -5.47
C GLY A 82 6.87 11.42 -4.02
N HIS A 83 6.22 10.41 -3.45
CA HIS A 83 6.59 9.81 -2.15
C HIS A 83 7.37 8.51 -2.36
N ASP A 84 7.98 8.01 -1.30
CA ASP A 84 8.61 6.70 -1.30
C ASP A 84 7.53 5.61 -1.30
N ILE A 85 7.60 4.76 -2.33
CA ILE A 85 6.78 3.56 -2.50
C ILE A 85 7.74 2.37 -2.45
N ILE A 86 7.63 1.60 -1.37
CA ILE A 86 8.54 0.54 -1.00
C ILE A 86 7.91 -0.81 -1.28
N SER A 87 8.68 -1.74 -1.85
CA SER A 87 8.28 -3.14 -1.94
C SER A 87 9.48 -4.08 -2.02
N HIS A 88 9.22 -5.39 -2.04
CA HIS A 88 10.26 -6.35 -2.40
C HIS A 88 10.68 -6.21 -3.87
N GLU A 89 11.93 -6.53 -4.22
CA GLU A 89 12.42 -6.41 -5.60
C GLU A 89 11.58 -7.20 -6.62
N LEU A 90 11.06 -8.36 -6.22
CA LEU A 90 10.17 -9.15 -7.07
C LEU A 90 8.80 -8.49 -7.26
N CYS A 91 8.31 -7.74 -6.26
CA CYS A 91 7.01 -7.07 -6.37
C CYS A 91 7.08 -5.97 -7.44
N ARG A 92 8.14 -5.15 -7.41
CA ARG A 92 8.39 -4.16 -8.46
C ARG A 92 8.47 -4.82 -9.83
N LYS A 93 9.24 -5.91 -9.96
CA LYS A 93 9.43 -6.63 -11.22
C LYS A 93 8.11 -7.20 -11.75
N LEU A 94 7.36 -7.94 -10.93
CA LEU A 94 6.10 -8.56 -11.33
C LEU A 94 5.04 -7.52 -11.66
N LEU A 95 4.97 -6.41 -10.91
CA LEU A 95 4.08 -5.31 -11.23
C LEU A 95 4.40 -4.71 -12.60
N GLU A 96 5.69 -4.54 -12.91
CA GLU A 96 6.12 -4.05 -14.21
C GLU A 96 5.73 -5.01 -15.35
N GLU A 97 5.95 -6.30 -15.18
CA GLU A 97 5.66 -7.35 -16.18
C GLU A 97 4.16 -7.59 -16.37
N GLN A 98 3.37 -7.54 -15.28
CA GLN A 98 1.96 -7.94 -15.28
C GLN A 98 0.98 -6.76 -15.38
N TRP A 99 1.46 -5.51 -15.38
CA TRP A 99 0.58 -4.32 -15.37
C TRP A 99 -0.53 -4.37 -16.43
N GLU A 100 -0.17 -4.55 -17.70
CA GLU A 100 -1.14 -4.53 -18.81
C GLU A 100 -2.15 -5.68 -18.69
N THR A 101 -1.69 -6.89 -18.39
CA THR A 101 -2.56 -8.07 -18.22
C THR A 101 -3.54 -7.90 -17.06
N GLN A 102 -3.08 -7.34 -15.93
CA GLN A 102 -3.94 -7.04 -14.80
C GLN A 102 -4.95 -5.94 -15.13
N LEU A 103 -4.54 -4.91 -15.88
CA LEU A 103 -5.42 -3.82 -16.30
C LEU A 103 -6.52 -4.34 -17.22
N GLU A 104 -6.18 -5.10 -18.26
CA GLU A 104 -7.14 -5.71 -19.19
C GLU A 104 -8.18 -6.57 -18.46
N SER A 105 -7.74 -7.35 -17.47
CA SER A 105 -8.59 -8.32 -16.76
C SER A 105 -9.44 -7.71 -15.64
N ASN A 106 -9.02 -6.58 -15.07
CA ASN A 106 -9.58 -6.05 -13.82
C ASN A 106 -10.01 -4.57 -13.90
N GLN A 107 -9.94 -3.93 -15.08
CA GLN A 107 -10.28 -2.50 -15.24
C GLN A 107 -11.67 -2.10 -14.71
N GLN A 108 -12.63 -3.02 -14.66
CA GLN A 108 -13.96 -2.77 -14.09
C GLN A 108 -13.93 -2.39 -12.60
N PHE A 109 -12.84 -2.71 -11.89
CA PHE A 109 -12.67 -2.42 -10.47
C PHE A 109 -11.94 -1.10 -10.20
N ILE A 110 -11.53 -0.36 -11.24
CA ILE A 110 -10.84 0.93 -11.06
C ILE A 110 -11.78 1.94 -10.41
N GLU A 111 -11.37 2.44 -9.25
CA GLU A 111 -12.00 3.53 -8.53
C GLU A 111 -11.24 4.84 -8.81
N GLY A 112 -11.79 5.67 -9.70
CA GLY A 112 -11.14 6.92 -10.13
C GLY A 112 -10.18 6.68 -11.29
N SER A 113 -8.89 6.87 -11.07
CA SER A 113 -7.82 6.63 -12.06
C SER A 113 -6.83 5.58 -11.58
N ALA A 114 -6.31 4.81 -12.53
CA ALA A 114 -5.18 3.91 -12.32
C ALA A 114 -4.11 4.22 -13.37
N GLU A 115 -2.87 4.38 -12.93
CA GLU A 115 -1.71 4.59 -13.79
C GLU A 115 -0.55 3.74 -13.27
N LYS A 116 0.31 3.26 -14.18
CA LYS A 116 1.46 2.43 -13.80
C LYS A 116 2.43 3.24 -12.93
N CYS A 117 2.36 3.00 -11.62
CA CYS A 117 3.18 3.66 -10.61
C CYS A 117 3.93 2.59 -9.81
N LEU A 118 5.18 2.35 -10.21
CA LEU A 118 6.01 1.28 -9.65
C LEU A 118 6.66 1.71 -8.32
N PRO A 119 6.85 0.78 -7.36
CA PRO A 119 7.66 0.99 -6.16
C PRO A 119 9.04 1.53 -6.50
N ASN A 120 9.40 2.73 -6.04
CA ASN A 120 10.65 3.41 -6.38
C ASN A 120 11.82 3.03 -5.47
N LEU A 121 11.56 2.41 -4.31
CA LEU A 121 12.55 1.86 -3.40
C LEU A 121 12.27 0.37 -3.20
N THR A 122 13.31 -0.47 -3.27
CA THR A 122 13.15 -1.91 -3.12
C THR A 122 14.13 -2.52 -2.13
N PHE A 123 13.77 -3.67 -1.56
CA PHE A 123 14.63 -4.47 -0.70
C PHE A 123 14.55 -5.96 -1.09
N LYS A 124 15.47 -6.76 -0.56
CA LYS A 124 15.55 -8.21 -0.81
C LYS A 124 15.13 -9.05 0.39
N ASP A 125 15.85 -8.92 1.50
CA ASP A 125 15.58 -9.76 2.67
C ASP A 125 14.73 -9.03 3.70
N LYS A 126 15.19 -7.85 4.14
CA LYS A 126 14.58 -7.07 5.22
C LYS A 126 14.94 -5.59 5.11
N LEU A 127 14.02 -4.73 5.54
CA LEU A 127 14.22 -3.28 5.70
C LEU A 127 13.66 -2.87 7.07
N ILE A 128 14.44 -2.12 7.85
CA ILE A 128 14.05 -1.72 9.22
C ILE A 128 14.07 -0.21 9.33
N PHE A 129 12.96 0.34 9.82
CA PHE A 129 12.82 1.72 10.26
C PHE A 129 12.98 1.77 11.78
N HIS A 130 14.24 1.84 12.24
CA HIS A 130 14.57 1.72 13.67
C HIS A 130 13.90 2.79 14.55
N GLU A 131 13.79 4.03 14.07
CA GLU A 131 13.17 5.13 14.83
C GLU A 131 11.65 4.98 14.91
N GLU A 132 11.06 4.30 13.93
CA GLU A 132 9.62 4.10 13.81
C GLU A 132 9.14 2.77 14.40
N GLY A 133 10.05 1.83 14.69
CA GLY A 133 9.68 0.49 15.15
C GLY A 133 8.98 -0.35 14.07
N ILE A 134 9.25 -0.07 12.78
CA ILE A 134 8.66 -0.82 11.67
C ILE A 134 9.71 -1.72 11.00
N GLU A 135 9.35 -2.97 10.79
CA GLU A 135 10.16 -3.96 10.08
C GLU A 135 9.39 -4.51 8.88
N LEU A 136 10.00 -4.45 7.69
CA LEU A 136 9.52 -5.12 6.48
C LEU A 136 10.42 -6.31 6.22
N PHE A 137 9.86 -7.49 5.99
CA PHE A 137 10.66 -8.68 5.71
C PHE A 137 10.02 -9.56 4.64
N TYR A 138 10.88 -10.16 3.83
CA TYR A 138 10.47 -11.06 2.77
C TYR A 138 9.86 -12.33 3.35
N SER A 139 8.63 -12.61 2.97
CA SER A 139 7.84 -13.73 3.51
C SER A 139 6.90 -14.26 2.41
N PRO A 140 7.44 -14.96 1.39
CA PRO A 140 6.64 -15.43 0.27
C PRO A 140 5.48 -16.32 0.75
N GLY A 141 4.33 -16.18 0.11
CA GLY A 141 3.08 -16.80 0.55
C GLY A 141 2.08 -16.88 -0.59
N HIS A 142 1.05 -16.02 -0.57
CA HIS A 142 0.06 -15.89 -1.64
C HIS A 142 0.72 -15.69 -3.01
N THR A 143 1.76 -14.86 -3.05
CA THR A 143 2.62 -14.68 -4.21
C THR A 143 4.09 -14.78 -3.82
N ILE A 144 4.96 -14.99 -4.80
CA ILE A 144 6.41 -15.14 -4.58
C ILE A 144 7.08 -13.84 -4.13
N ASP A 145 6.45 -12.69 -4.32
CA ASP A 145 6.93 -11.37 -3.92
C ASP A 145 6.32 -10.86 -2.61
N SER A 146 5.45 -11.65 -1.97
CA SER A 146 4.79 -11.26 -0.73
C SER A 146 5.78 -10.92 0.38
N ILE A 147 5.47 -9.86 1.13
CA ILE A 147 6.19 -9.44 2.34
C ILE A 147 5.25 -9.36 3.54
N SER A 148 5.85 -9.32 4.72
CA SER A 148 5.17 -9.04 5.97
C SER A 148 5.73 -7.75 6.58
N ILE A 149 4.87 -7.10 7.36
CA ILE A 149 5.20 -5.91 8.13
C ILE A 149 5.00 -6.23 9.60
N PHE A 150 5.98 -5.88 10.42
CA PHE A 150 5.91 -5.98 11.88
C PHE A 150 6.04 -4.57 12.48
N ASP A 151 5.07 -4.21 13.33
CA ASP A 151 5.01 -2.96 14.10
C ASP A 151 5.28 -3.32 15.58
N HIS A 152 6.40 -2.83 16.12
CA HIS A 152 7.00 -3.28 17.38
C HIS A 152 6.35 -2.72 18.66
#